data_AF-A0A1G3UIF3-F1
#
_entry.id   AF-A0A1G3UIF3-F1
#
_cell.length_a   1.000
_cell.length_b   1.000
_cell.length_c   1.000
_cell.angle_alpha   90.00
_cell.angle_beta   90.00
_cell.angle_gamma   90.00
#
_symmetry.space_group_name_H-M   'P 1'
#
loop_
_entity.id
_entity.type
_entity.pdbx_description
1 polymer ?
#
loop_
_entity_poly.entity_id
_entity_poly.type
_entity_poly.pdbx_seq_one_letter_code
_entity_poly.pdbx_strand_id
1 'polypeptide(L)'
;MRVTHMVEKPEPKDAPSNLAIIGRYILTPDIFDILEETKPGKGGEIQITDALLAQAKEGRVIAYKFKGKRFDCGSVDGFVEATNFFYNKDKA
;
A
#
# COMPACT_ATOMS: atom_id res chain seq x y z
N MET A 1 -8.17 10.90 4.51
CA MET A 1 -9.19 10.89 3.43
C MET A 1 -9.95 9.58 3.53
N ARG A 2 -11.29 9.55 3.38
CA ARG A 2 -12.03 8.28 3.41
C ARG A 2 -11.75 7.49 2.13
N VAL A 3 -11.48 6.19 2.26
CA VAL A 3 -11.28 5.31 1.11
C VAL A 3 -12.63 4.74 0.69
N THR A 4 -12.94 4.84 -0.60
CA THR A 4 -14.18 4.30 -1.20
C THR A 4 -13.90 3.17 -2.18
N HIS A 5 -12.70 3.13 -2.76
CA HIS A 5 -12.27 2.10 -3.70
C HIS A 5 -10.76 1.93 -3.68
N MET A 6 -10.29 0.71 -3.95
CA MET A 6 -8.89 0.30 -3.98
C MET A 6 -8.75 -0.79 -5.04
N VAL A 7 -7.65 -0.77 -5.79
CA VAL A 7 -7.36 -1.77 -6.82
C VAL A 7 -5.88 -2.16 -6.67
N GLU A 8 -5.62 -3.46 -6.57
CA GLU A 8 -4.24 -3.97 -6.54
C GLU A 8 -3.63 -3.91 -7.94
N LYS A 9 -2.52 -3.17 -8.09
CA LYS A 9 -1.73 -3.06 -9.33
C LYS A 9 -2.60 -2.88 -10.60
N PRO A 10 -3.39 -1.79 -10.68
CA PRO A 10 -4.21 -1.52 -11.86
C PRO A 10 -3.32 -1.21 -13.07
N GLU A 11 -3.86 -1.47 -14.27
CA GLU A 11 -3.29 -0.89 -15.48
C GLU A 11 -3.40 0.65 -15.43
N PRO A 12 -2.49 1.40 -16.06
CA PRO A 12 -2.50 2.87 -16.00
C PRO A 12 -3.84 3.52 -16.39
N LYS A 13 -4.56 2.91 -17.34
CA LYS A 13 -5.88 3.36 -17.79
C LYS A 13 -7.02 3.09 -16.80
N ASP A 14 -6.84 2.13 -15.90
CA ASP A 14 -7.85 1.67 -14.94
C ASP A 14 -7.57 2.22 -13.53
N ALA A 15 -6.50 3.02 -13.37
CA ALA A 15 -6.11 3.60 -12.09
C ALA A 15 -7.15 4.64 -11.62
N PRO A 16 -7.79 4.44 -10.45
CA PRO A 16 -8.83 5.35 -9.96
C PRO A 16 -8.25 6.69 -9.46
N SER A 17 -6.95 6.75 -9.19
CA SER A 17 -6.24 7.96 -8.77
C SER A 17 -4.72 7.79 -8.92
N ASN A 18 -3.96 8.85 -8.63
CA ASN A 18 -2.50 8.83 -8.50
C ASN A 18 -2.01 8.53 -7.06
N LEU A 19 -2.88 8.06 -6.18
CA LEU A 19 -2.53 7.69 -4.81
C LEU A 19 -2.23 6.20 -4.74
N ALA A 20 -0.99 5.86 -4.39
CA ALA A 20 -0.55 4.48 -4.20
C ALA A 20 -0.55 4.08 -2.72
N ILE A 21 -0.90 2.83 -2.45
CA ILE A 21 -0.78 2.23 -1.12
C ILE A 21 0.70 1.93 -0.88
N ILE A 22 1.19 2.32 0.29
CA ILE A 22 2.52 1.95 0.76
C ILE A 22 2.38 0.95 1.90
N GLY A 23 3.38 0.09 2.11
CA GLY A 23 3.40 -0.96 3.14
C GLY A 23 3.50 -0.43 4.58
N ARG A 24 2.57 0.46 4.97
CA ARG A 24 2.43 1.05 6.29
C ARG A 24 0.95 1.13 6.60
N TYR A 25 0.53 0.36 7.59
CA TYR A 25 -0.87 0.21 7.96
C TYR A 25 -1.01 0.33 9.48
N ILE A 26 -2.14 0.87 9.91
CA ILE A 26 -2.65 0.72 11.27
C ILE A 26 -3.99 0.03 11.08
N LEU A 27 -4.06 -1.24 11.47
CA LEU A 27 -5.21 -2.09 11.20
C LEU A 27 -5.97 -2.33 12.50
N THR A 28 -7.29 -2.24 12.43
CA THR A 28 -8.18 -2.67 13.50
C THR A 28 -8.32 -4.20 13.46
N PRO A 29 -8.56 -4.86 14.62
CA PRO A 29 -8.55 -6.32 14.70
C PRO A 29 -9.52 -7.06 13.77
N ASP A 30 -10.64 -6.43 13.39
CA ASP A 30 -11.63 -6.97 12.44
C ASP A 30 -11.04 -7.31 11.07
N ILE A 31 -9.85 -6.79 10.73
CA ILE A 31 -9.15 -7.18 9.50
C ILE A 31 -8.82 -8.68 9.47
N PHE A 32 -8.60 -9.32 10.62
CA PHE A 32 -8.24 -10.73 10.68
C PHE A 32 -9.40 -11.63 10.27
N ASP A 33 -10.61 -11.32 10.75
CA ASP A 33 -11.84 -12.02 10.35
C ASP A 33 -12.08 -11.88 8.83
N ILE A 34 -11.86 -10.68 8.29
CA ILE A 34 -11.98 -10.43 6.85
C ILE A 34 -10.93 -11.22 6.06
N LEU A 35 -9.68 -11.27 6.54
CA LEU A 35 -8.60 -12.01 5.88
C LEU A 35 -8.86 -13.52 5.86
N GLU A 36 -9.47 -14.07 6.90
CA GLU A 36 -9.86 -15.48 6.97
C GLU A 36 -10.87 -15.85 5.86
N GLU A 37 -11.79 -14.94 5.54
CA GLU A 37 -12.78 -15.11 4.47
C GLU A 37 -12.27 -14.70 3.07
N THR A 38 -11.14 -13.97 3.01
CA THR A 38 -10.61 -13.42 1.76
C THR A 38 -10.06 -14.53 0.87
N LYS A 39 -10.64 -14.66 -0.33
CA LYS A 39 -10.20 -15.64 -1.31
C LYS A 39 -8.82 -15.29 -1.88
N PRO A 40 -7.99 -16.28 -2.24
CA PRO A 40 -6.74 -16.03 -2.94
C PRO A 40 -6.95 -15.23 -4.22
N GLY A 41 -6.14 -14.19 -4.40
CA GLY A 41 -6.16 -13.30 -5.56
C GLY A 41 -5.14 -13.70 -6.62
N LYS A 42 -4.54 -12.69 -7.25
CA LYS A 42 -3.52 -12.88 -8.30
C LYS A 42 -2.32 -13.64 -7.74
N GLY A 43 -1.94 -14.74 -8.38
CA GLY A 43 -0.80 -15.56 -7.95
C GLY A 43 -1.08 -16.53 -6.81
N GLY A 44 -2.35 -16.69 -6.37
CA GLY A 44 -2.72 -17.62 -5.31
C GLY A 44 -2.45 -17.12 -3.89
N GLU A 45 -2.07 -15.85 -3.74
CA GLU A 45 -1.84 -15.20 -2.45
C GLU A 45 -3.11 -14.49 -1.96
N ILE A 46 -3.31 -14.47 -0.64
CA ILE A 46 -4.35 -13.65 0.00
C ILE A 46 -3.86 -12.20 0.00
N GLN A 47 -4.57 -11.32 -0.70
CA GLN A 47 -4.16 -9.93 -0.88
C GLN A 47 -4.78 -9.04 0.20
N ILE A 48 -3.94 -8.32 0.95
CA ILE A 48 -4.41 -7.36 1.95
C ILE A 48 -5.27 -6.25 1.33
N THR A 49 -5.03 -5.90 0.06
CA THR A 49 -5.80 -4.89 -0.67
C THR A 49 -7.27 -5.27 -0.81
N ASP A 50 -7.58 -6.55 -0.97
CA ASP A 50 -8.95 -7.05 -1.07
C ASP A 50 -9.66 -6.99 0.29
N ALA A 51 -8.97 -7.38 1.36
CA ALA A 51 -9.49 -7.27 2.73
C ALA A 51 -9.73 -5.81 3.15
N LEU A 52 -8.79 -4.92 2.84
CA LEU A 52 -8.93 -3.48 3.07
C LEU A 52 -10.07 -2.88 2.26
N LEU A 53 -10.29 -3.35 1.03
CA LEU A 53 -11.43 -2.91 0.21
C LEU A 53 -12.77 -3.34 0.83
N ALA A 54 -12.86 -4.55 1.38
CA ALA A 54 -14.04 -5.01 2.11
C ALA A 54 -14.30 -4.11 3.34
N GLN A 55 -13.28 -3.86 4.15
CA GLN A 55 -13.37 -2.96 5.31
C GLN A 55 -13.68 -1.51 4.91
N ALA A 56 -13.18 -1.05 3.76
CA ALA A 56 -13.43 0.30 3.24
C ALA A 56 -14.88 0.51 2.81
N LYS A 57 -15.54 -0.54 2.28
CA LYS A 57 -16.98 -0.50 1.94
C LYS A 57 -17.86 -0.26 3.17
N GLU A 58 -17.42 -0.69 4.34
CA GLU A 58 -18.07 -0.39 5.62
C GLU A 58 -17.76 1.03 6.15
N GLY A 59 -16.92 1.79 5.44
CA GLY A 59 -16.56 3.15 5.80
C GLY A 59 -15.50 3.28 6.89
N ARG A 60 -14.80 2.20 7.23
CA ARG A 60 -13.84 2.15 8.34
C ARG A 60 -12.40 2.46 7.93
N VAL A 61 -12.12 2.63 6.64
CA VAL A 61 -10.75 2.84 6.14
C VAL A 61 -10.48 4.31 5.77
N ILE A 62 -9.35 4.79 6.26
CA ILE A 62 -8.84 6.14 5.98
C ILE A 62 -7.47 6.02 5.30
N ALA A 63 -7.29 6.72 4.19
CA ALA A 63 -6.00 6.95 3.57
C ALA A 63 -5.31 8.15 4.21
N TYR A 64 -4.05 7.96 4.60
CA TYR A 64 -3.18 9.00 5.13
C TYR A 64 -2.02 9.26 4.17
N LYS A 65 -1.94 10.51 3.68
CA LYS A 65 -0.79 10.97 2.89
C LYS A 65 0.32 11.39 3.84
N PHE A 66 1.26 10.49 4.08
CA PHE A 66 2.41 10.78 4.94
C PHE A 66 3.28 11.90 4.34
N LYS A 67 3.98 12.62 5.22
CA LYS A 67 4.99 13.60 4.84
C LYS A 67 6.37 12.99 5.03
N GLY A 68 7.13 12.89 3.94
CA GLY A 68 8.49 12.32 3.96
C GLY A 68 8.91 11.87 2.56
N LYS A 69 10.17 11.43 2.43
CA LYS A 69 10.68 10.78 1.23
C LYS A 69 10.64 9.26 1.43
N ARG A 70 10.02 8.54 0.51
CA ARG A 70 10.04 7.07 0.44
C ARG A 70 10.99 6.67 -0.69
N PHE A 71 11.78 5.63 -0.46
CA PHE A 71 12.50 4.89 -1.49
C PHE A 71 11.92 3.48 -1.59
N ASP A 72 11.87 2.93 -2.80
CA ASP A 72 11.46 1.54 -3.03
C ASP A 72 12.68 0.62 -3.03
N CYS A 73 13.06 0.12 -1.86
CA CYS A 73 14.19 -0.81 -1.75
C CYS A 73 13.84 -2.24 -2.22
N GLY A 74 12.63 -2.48 -2.72
CA GLY A 74 12.29 -3.76 -3.37
C GLY A 74 12.84 -3.89 -4.79
N SER A 75 13.22 -2.77 -5.43
CA SER A 75 13.88 -2.74 -6.73
C SER A 75 15.36 -2.37 -6.58
N VAL A 76 16.18 -2.83 -7.53
CA VAL A 76 17.63 -2.52 -7.54
C VAL A 76 17.85 -1.01 -7.67
N ASP A 77 17.14 -0.35 -8.60
CA ASP A 77 17.27 1.09 -8.83
C ASP A 77 16.90 1.90 -7.59
N GLY A 78 15.78 1.55 -6.93
CA GLY A 78 15.33 2.25 -5.73
C GLY A 78 16.25 2.00 -4.53
N PHE A 79 16.86 0.81 -4.43
CA PHE A 79 17.87 0.52 -3.42
C PHE A 79 19.16 1.34 -3.61
N VAL A 80 19.64 1.46 -4.85
CA VAL A 80 20.81 2.29 -5.18
C VAL A 80 20.53 3.77 -4.91
N GLU A 81 19.35 4.28 -5.30
CA GLU A 81 18.94 5.65 -5.01
C GLU A 81 18.93 5.94 -3.51
N ALA A 82 18.32 5.03 -2.72
CA ALA A 82 18.26 5.15 -1.27
C ALA A 82 19.67 5.24 -0.67
N THR A 83 20.55 4.31 -1.07
CA THR A 83 21.92 4.23 -0.56
C THR A 83 22.70 5.51 -0.83
N ASN A 84 22.66 6.01 -2.06
CA ASN A 84 23.34 7.26 -2.42
C ASN A 84 22.76 8.47 -1.67
N PHE A 85 21.44 8.52 -1.50
CA PHE A 85 20.79 9.59 -0.75
C PHE A 85 21.27 9.64 0.70
N PHE A 86 21.31 8.50 1.40
CA PHE A 86 21.78 8.44 2.78
C PHE A 86 23.28 8.69 2.90
N TYR A 87 24.09 8.15 1.98
CA TYR A 87 25.53 8.45 1.94
C TYR A 87 25.83 9.95 1.84
N ASN A 88 25.12 10.67 0.95
CA ASN A 88 25.29 12.11 0.81
C ASN A 88 24.77 12.89 2.03
N LYS A 89 23.71 12.40 2.67
CA LYS A 89 23.14 13.00 3.87
C LYS A 89 24.09 12.91 5.06
N ASP A 90 24.79 11.80 5.23
CA ASP A 90 25.75 11.60 6.33
C ASP A 90 27.04 12.43 6.16
N LYS A 91 27.32 12.89 4.94
CA LYS A 91 28.47 13.77 4.64
C LYS A 91 28.19 15.27 4.78
N ALA A 92 26.92 15.66 4.92
CA ALA A 92 26.49 17.05 5.09
C ALA A 92 26.39 17.40 6.58
#